data_AF-A0A5E7RQG5-F1
#
_entry.id   AF-A0A5E7RQG5-F1
#
_cell.length_a   1.000
_cell.length_b   1.000
_cell.length_c   1.000
_cell.angle_alpha   90.00
_cell.angle_beta   90.00
_cell.angle_gamma   90.00
#
_symmetry.space_group_name_H-M   'P 1'
#
loop_
_entity.id
_entity.type
_entity.pdbx_description
1 polymer ?
#
loop_
_entity_poly.entity_id
_entity_poly.type
_entity_poly.pdbx_seq_one_letter_code
_entity_poly.pdbx_strand_id
1 'polypeptide(L)' 'MEEHYKKIPIPEGHTLVDKGMEAKGSRKGQDTDIYWYDELNSAGEVVASYEVTDSMSVYPPFNRHISVSKSS' A
#
# COMPACT_ATOMS: atom_id res chain seq x y z
N MET A 1 -4.60 6.15 3.97
CA MET A 1 -3.85 5.31 4.94
C MET A 1 -4.69 4.14 5.44
N GLU A 2 -5.87 4.36 6.06
CA GLU A 2 -6.72 3.25 6.57
C GLU A 2 -7.19 2.23 5.52
N GLU A 3 -7.38 2.64 4.26
CA GLU A 3 -7.80 1.69 3.20
C GLU A 3 -6.68 0.75 2.75
N HIS A 4 -5.41 1.11 2.93
CA HIS A 4 -4.28 0.28 2.50
C HIS A 4 -4.14 -0.91 3.44
N TYR A 5 -4.19 -0.66 4.75
CA TYR A 5 -4.11 -1.71 5.77
C TYR A 5 -5.25 -2.72 5.66
N LYS A 6 -6.46 -2.29 5.28
CA LYS A 6 -7.59 -3.21 5.03
C LYS A 6 -7.33 -4.18 3.87
N LYS A 7 -6.42 -3.84 2.95
CA LYS A 7 -6.06 -4.66 1.79
C LYS A 7 -4.82 -5.52 2.03
N ILE A 8 -4.10 -5.30 3.12
CA ILE A 8 -2.92 -6.09 3.50
C ILE A 8 -3.32 -7.05 4.62
N PRO A 9 -3.59 -8.34 4.32
CA PRO A 9 -3.89 -9.31 5.36
C PRO A 9 -2.61 -9.68 6.12
N ILE A 10 -2.54 -9.31 7.40
CA ILE A 10 -1.49 -9.76 8.32
C ILE A 10 -2.06 -10.66 9.42
N PRO A 11 -1.29 -11.63 9.93
CA PRO A 11 -1.68 -12.45 11.08
C PRO A 11 -1.94 -11.63 12.35
N GLU A 12 -2.72 -12.18 13.28
CA GLU A 12 -2.91 -11.56 14.60
C GLU A 12 -1.58 -11.46 15.36
N GLY A 13 -1.35 -10.32 16.02
CA GLY A 13 -0.10 -10.04 16.73
C GLY A 13 1.03 -9.51 15.86
N HIS A 14 0.89 -9.56 14.53
CA HIS A 14 1.81 -8.88 13.62
C HIS A 14 1.46 -7.39 13.52
N THR A 15 2.42 -6.60 13.05
CA THR A 15 2.24 -5.15 12.84
C THR A 15 2.78 -4.73 11.48
N LEU A 16 2.18 -3.70 10.89
CA LEU A 16 2.69 -3.07 9.67
C LEU A 16 3.41 -1.78 10.02
N VAL A 17 4.61 -1.61 9.50
CA VAL A 17 5.43 -0.41 9.64
C VAL A 17 5.57 0.27 8.29
N ASP A 18 5.25 1.56 8.23
CA ASP A 18 5.44 2.37 7.03
C ASP A 18 6.94 2.50 6.70
N LYS A 19 7.29 2.22 5.44
CA LYS A 19 8.66 2.33 4.92
C LYS A 19 8.85 3.54 4.01
N GLY A 20 7.78 4.27 3.74
CA GLY A 20 7.76 5.42 2.87
C GLY A 20 6.77 5.27 1.72
N MET A 21 6.80 6.29 0.86
CA MET A 21 5.92 6.40 -0.29
C MET A 21 6.64 7.07 -1.46
N GLU A 22 6.11 6.85 -2.65
CA GLU A 22 6.50 7.54 -3.87
C GLU A 22 5.24 8.01 -4.60
N ALA A 23 5.13 9.33 -4.76
CA ALA A 23 4.13 9.92 -5.63
C ALA A 23 4.61 9.81 -7.08
N LYS A 24 3.99 8.93 -7.88
CA LYS A 24 4.23 8.91 -9.34
C LYS A 24 3.57 10.11 -10.02
N GLY A 25 2.58 10.70 -9.35
CA GLY A 25 1.79 11.84 -9.80
C GLY A 25 0.91 11.50 -11.01
N SER A 26 0.26 12.53 -11.54
CA SER A 26 -0.71 12.35 -12.61
C SER A 26 -0.07 11.99 -13.94
N ARG A 27 -0.36 10.78 -14.46
CA ARG A 27 0.07 10.30 -15.77
C ARG A 27 -1.10 9.66 -16.51
N LYS A 28 -1.29 10.04 -17.77
CA LYS A 28 -2.34 9.48 -18.65
C LYS A 28 -3.76 9.48 -18.02
N GLY A 29 -4.08 10.53 -17.26
CA GLY A 29 -5.40 10.67 -16.63
C GLY A 29 -5.59 9.89 -15.32
N GLN A 30 -4.53 9.31 -14.77
CA GLN A 30 -4.54 8.69 -13.45
C GLN A 30 -3.48 9.33 -12.56
N ASP A 31 -3.86 9.66 -11.34
CA ASP A 31 -2.95 10.02 -10.26
C ASP A 31 -2.60 8.74 -9.50
N THR A 32 -1.31 8.45 -9.36
CA THR A 32 -0.86 7.19 -8.77
C THR A 32 0.18 7.45 -7.68
N ASP A 33 -0.04 6.82 -6.53
CA ASP A 33 0.87 6.79 -5.41
C ASP A 33 1.25 5.34 -5.08
N ILE A 34 2.51 5.14 -4.70
CA ILE A 34 3.03 3.85 -4.24
C ILE A 34 3.42 3.98 -2.77
N TYR A 35 3.02 3.01 -1.95
CA TYR A 35 3.36 2.95 -0.53
C TYR A 35 4.03 1.62 -0.23
N TRP A 36 5.01 1.63 0.67
CA TRP A 36 5.68 0.42 1.12
C TRP A 36 5.49 0.20 2.62
N TYR A 37 5.22 -1.05 3.00
CA TYR A 37 5.03 -1.44 4.39
C TYR A 37 5.83 -2.71 4.69
N ASP A 38 6.51 -2.75 5.83
CA ASP A 38 7.10 -3.99 6.36
C ASP A 38 6.14 -4.61 7.38
N GLU A 39 5.96 -5.93 7.32
CA GLU A 39 5.26 -6.71 8.34
C GLU A 39 6.27 -7.22 9.36
N LEU A 40 6.07 -6.81 10.62
CA LEU A 40 6.82 -7.29 11.76
C LEU A 40 6.03 -8.39 12.48
N ASN A 41 6.70 -9.50 12.80
CA ASN A 41 6.15 -10.51 13.70
C ASN A 41 6.11 -10.01 15.16
N SER A 42 5.58 -10.82 16.07
CA SER A 42 5.49 -10.47 17.49
C SER A 42 6.85 -10.26 18.19
N ALA A 43 7.95 -10.71 17.57
CA ALA A 43 9.32 -10.48 18.05
C ALA A 43 9.94 -9.18 17.48
N GLY A 44 9.23 -8.47 16.59
CA GLY A 44 9.71 -7.26 15.95
C GLY A 44 10.60 -7.50 14.72
N GLU A 45 10.61 -8.72 14.18
CA GLU A 45 11.40 -9.08 13.00
C GLU A 45 10.58 -8.89 11.72
N VAL A 46 11.20 -8.34 10.67
CA VAL A 46 10.56 -8.22 9.36
C VAL A 46 10.40 -9.59 8.73
N VAL A 47 9.16 -9.99 8.47
CA VAL A 47 8.81 -11.29 7.86
C VAL A 47 8.25 -11.18 6.45
N ALA A 48 7.87 -9.96 6.03
CA ALA A 48 7.50 -9.65 4.66
C ALA A 48 7.50 -8.14 4.41
N SER A 49 7.50 -7.74 3.14
CA SER A 49 7.24 -6.37 2.71
C SER A 49 6.07 -6.33 1.73
N TYR A 50 5.35 -5.23 1.73
CA TYR A 50 4.20 -4.99 0.86
C TYR A 50 4.41 -3.71 0.08
N GLU A 51 4.04 -3.76 -1.20
CA GLU A 51 3.86 -2.59 -2.03
C GLU A 51 2.36 -2.38 -2.28
N VAL A 52 1.87 -1.18 -2.01
CA VAL A 52 0.49 -0.79 -2.27
C VAL A 52 0.49 0.28 -3.35
N THR A 53 -0.16 -0.02 -4.47
CA THR A 53 -0.43 0.96 -5.52
C THR A 53 -1.84 1.50 -5.32
N ASP A 54 -1.95 2.81 -5.15
CA ASP A 54 -3.22 3.54 -5.11
C ASP A 54 -3.32 4.41 -6.36
N SER A 55 -4.32 4.16 -7.18
CA SER A 55 -4.54 4.88 -8.44
C SER A 55 -5.93 5.48 -8.47
N MET A 56 -6.02 6.76 -8.79
CA MET A 56 -7.28 7.51 -8.88
C MET A 56 -7.41 8.19 -10.24
N SER A 57 -8.57 8.08 -10.87
CA SER A 57 -8.89 8.86 -12.08
C SER A 57 -8.94 10.34 -11.74
N VAL A 58 -8.21 11.17 -12.47
CA VAL A 58 -8.25 12.64 -12.31
C VAL A 58 -9.45 13.28 -13.02
N TYR A 59 -10.17 12.49 -13.82
CA TYR A 59 -11.38 12.91 -14.52
C TYR A 59 -12.60 12.16 -13.98
N PRO A 60 -13.80 12.78 -14.01
CA PRO A 60 -15.04 12.08 -13.69
C PRO A 60 -15.26 10.86 -14.62
N PRO A 61 -15.76 9.74 -14.08
CA PRO A 61 -15.95 9.46 -12.66
C PRO A 61 -14.60 9.24 -11.96
N PHE A 62 -14.39 9.89 -10.81
CA PHE A 62 -13.15 9.87 -10.02
C PHE A 62 -12.90 8.51 -9.32
N ASN A 63 -12.89 7.43 -10.09
CA ASN A 63 -12.74 6.08 -9.59
C ASN A 63 -11.37 5.88 -8.95
N ARG A 64 -11.32 5.14 -7.84
CA ARG A 64 -10.09 4.79 -7.12
C ARG A 64 -9.90 3.27 -7.11
N HIS A 65 -8.68 2.83 -7.35
CA HIS A 65 -8.27 1.44 -7.38
C HIS A 65 -7.03 1.26 -6.52
N ILE A 66 -7.12 0.35 -5.54
CA ILE A 66 -6.01 0.00 -4.66
C ILE A 66 -5.64 -1.46 -4.90
N SER A 67 -4.37 -1.72 -5.20
CA SER A 67 -3.80 -3.05 -5.38
C SER A 67 -2.60 -3.26 -4.45
N VAL A 68 -2.43 -4.49 -3.98
CA VAL A 68 -1.37 -4.86 -3.02
C VAL A 68 -0.56 -6.02 -3.59
N SER A 69 0.76 -5.89 -3.49
CA SER A 69 1.73 -6.91 -3.86
C SER A 69 2.57 -7.25 -2.63
N LYS A 70 2.77 -8.55 -2.35
CA LYS A 70 3.62 -9.04 -1.25
C LYS A 70 4.97 -9.51 -1.80
N SER A 71 6.05 -9.10 -1.17
CA SER A 71 7.41 -9.60 -1.40
C SER A 71 7.96 -10.22 -0.11
N SER A 72 8.65 -11.36 -0.24
CA SER A 72 9.28 -12.10 0.86
C SER A 72 10.78 -11.84 0.93
#